data_AF-A0A316V990-F1
#
_entry.id   AF-A0A316V990-F1
#
_cell.length_a   1.000
_cell.length_b   1.000
_cell.length_c   1.000
_cell.angle_alpha   90.00
_cell.angle_beta   90.00
_cell.angle_gamma   90.00
#
_symmetry.space_group_name_H-M   'P 1'
#
loop_
_entity.id
_entity.type
_entity.pdbx_description
1 polymer ?
#
loop_
_entity_poly.entity_id
_entity_poly.type
_entity_poly.pdbx_seq_one_letter_code
_entity_poly.pdbx_strand_id
1 'polypeptide(L)'
;MLASIFLLFSQFVHAFPAPTKDSTLSAFVESSLLLTSANWTTEIGKGSWFIEFYTPISQSCKELAPIWQELTSNKDILRTGYPDAPLSLAQVDCNAEQALCVREGVTHIPKLSLYKDGIQTESEFTGNREYTELAAFVDSEAASYRKSKGVSDIAHPLEASTGSTAANAAPGNGNPAVNAPVPGAGAGDGKEANKAPIVPPKQDTIKGQAIPVPPPPTVFQRPNPQGRVLQFGIDEAVKDKQALQEFLSKNENHGATFVKFFAPWCPHCRAMAGAFRQIGEALKDRVSVVEVDCEANHAVCVSYSIQGFPTLRMYNDGESTEYRGGRSFDAMRTWALKAGSASGVRQISAKEIHDISRNDEVFFLYLHEEGVPEKEVDAVTRASRILLTTPVHVYRSSDAELIQRYRSRLSKASVGTNALSGLLVFKDHDDTTPTASLHPSEERSKGKDLQTSITSWLDSERFPSIVEVTGNTFSEVINNRQNTPVVLAALSDVYH
;
A
#
# COMPACT_ATOMS: atom_id res chain seq x y z
N MET A 1 -86.71 8.18 -33.72
CA MET A 1 -87.54 7.55 -32.68
C MET A 1 -86.66 7.29 -31.47
N LEU A 2 -86.95 8.01 -30.37
CA LEU A 2 -86.75 7.67 -28.96
C LEU A 2 -85.40 7.04 -28.54
N ALA A 3 -84.46 7.76 -27.92
CA ALA A 3 -84.47 8.35 -26.57
C ALA A 3 -83.94 7.42 -25.46
N SER A 4 -82.81 7.85 -24.88
CA SER A 4 -82.69 8.16 -23.44
C SER A 4 -82.42 7.02 -22.43
N ILE A 5 -81.71 7.18 -21.30
CA ILE A 5 -80.93 8.23 -20.61
C ILE A 5 -80.32 7.48 -19.39
N PHE A 6 -79.09 7.82 -18.97
CA PHE A 6 -78.59 8.10 -17.59
C PHE A 6 -77.07 7.79 -17.50
N LEU A 7 -76.14 8.76 -17.65
CA LEU A 7 -75.64 9.75 -16.65
C LEU A 7 -74.90 9.05 -15.47
N LEU A 8 -73.65 9.35 -15.07
CA LEU A 8 -72.83 10.58 -15.12
C LEU A 8 -71.30 10.32 -15.03
N PHE A 9 -70.55 11.17 -15.74
CA PHE A 9 -69.28 11.87 -15.39
C PHE A 9 -67.89 11.19 -15.38
N SER A 10 -67.13 11.49 -16.46
CA SER A 10 -65.93 12.37 -16.51
C SER A 10 -64.79 12.14 -15.50
N GLN A 11 -63.59 11.70 -15.92
CA GLN A 11 -62.49 12.53 -16.47
C GLN A 11 -61.09 11.83 -16.38
N PHE A 12 -60.29 12.00 -17.44
CA PHE A 12 -58.81 11.93 -17.58
C PHE A 12 -58.02 10.58 -17.56
N VAL A 13 -57.69 10.10 -18.78
CA VAL A 13 -56.33 10.05 -19.39
C VAL A 13 -55.25 9.09 -18.80
N HIS A 14 -54.85 8.16 -19.70
CA HIS A 14 -53.60 7.38 -19.85
C HIS A 14 -53.40 6.08 -19.05
N ALA A 15 -53.31 4.99 -19.82
CA ALA A 15 -53.01 3.64 -19.39
C ALA A 15 -51.50 3.44 -19.16
N PHE A 16 -51.15 2.81 -18.05
CA PHE A 16 -49.84 2.20 -17.80
C PHE A 16 -50.04 0.75 -17.34
N PRO A 17 -49.44 -0.26 -17.99
CA PRO A 17 -49.30 -1.59 -17.41
C PRO A 17 -47.88 -1.83 -16.86
N ALA A 18 -47.87 -2.19 -15.57
CA ALA A 18 -46.95 -2.97 -14.72
C ALA A 18 -45.40 -2.97 -14.94
N PRO A 19 -44.59 -2.88 -13.86
CA PRO A 19 -43.12 -2.90 -13.92
C PRO A 19 -42.55 -4.33 -13.98
N THR A 20 -41.53 -4.53 -14.82
CA THR A 20 -40.78 -5.78 -14.99
C THR A 20 -39.49 -5.81 -14.18
N LYS A 21 -39.19 -6.99 -13.64
CA LYS A 21 -38.01 -7.39 -12.86
C LYS A 21 -36.70 -7.07 -13.60
N ASP A 22 -35.77 -6.44 -12.91
CA ASP A 22 -34.40 -6.20 -13.39
C ASP A 22 -33.38 -6.93 -12.51
N SER A 23 -32.42 -7.60 -13.15
CA SER A 23 -31.51 -8.61 -12.60
C SER A 23 -30.05 -8.20 -12.73
N THR A 24 -29.72 -6.97 -12.33
CA THR A 24 -28.42 -6.32 -12.54
C THR A 24 -27.78 -5.81 -11.23
N LEU A 25 -27.88 -6.59 -10.14
CA LEU A 25 -27.37 -6.22 -8.82
C LEU A 25 -26.36 -7.22 -8.22
N SER A 26 -25.69 -8.02 -9.07
CA SER A 26 -24.96 -9.22 -8.59
C SER A 26 -23.44 -9.25 -8.84
N ALA A 27 -22.78 -8.17 -9.29
CA ALA A 27 -21.35 -8.27 -9.63
C ALA A 27 -20.42 -7.08 -9.27
N PHE A 28 -20.86 -6.08 -8.49
CA PHE A 28 -20.05 -4.88 -8.22
C PHE A 28 -19.97 -4.48 -6.72
N VAL A 29 -20.19 -5.45 -5.82
CA VAL A 29 -20.12 -5.29 -4.36
C VAL A 29 -19.09 -6.28 -3.80
N GLU A 30 -17.80 -5.99 -3.96
CA GLU A 30 -16.74 -6.86 -3.41
C GLU A 30 -15.91 -6.22 -2.28
N SER A 31 -16.13 -4.94 -1.95
CA SER A 31 -15.42 -4.28 -0.84
C SER A 31 -16.32 -3.71 0.27
N SER A 32 -17.62 -3.50 0.04
CA SER A 32 -18.59 -3.16 1.09
C SER A 32 -19.47 -4.37 1.41
N LEU A 33 -19.60 -4.71 2.69
CA LEU A 33 -20.49 -5.79 3.12
C LEU A 33 -21.95 -5.33 2.94
N LEU A 34 -22.76 -6.03 2.15
CA LEU A 34 -24.18 -5.73 2.02
C LEU A 34 -25.00 -6.45 3.09
N LEU A 35 -25.73 -5.68 3.88
CA LEU A 35 -26.61 -6.18 4.93
C LEU A 35 -28.07 -6.14 4.46
N THR A 36 -28.77 -7.23 4.75
CA THR A 36 -30.18 -7.46 4.41
C THR A 36 -30.92 -7.89 5.66
N SER A 37 -32.26 -7.89 5.61
CA SER A 37 -33.07 -8.42 6.70
C SER A 37 -32.73 -9.87 7.07
N ALA A 38 -32.20 -10.66 6.12
CA ALA A 38 -31.88 -12.07 6.31
C ALA A 38 -30.58 -12.32 7.08
N ASN A 39 -29.56 -11.47 6.91
CA ASN A 39 -28.25 -11.64 7.54
C ASN A 39 -27.96 -10.62 8.66
N TRP A 40 -28.81 -9.60 8.84
CA TRP A 40 -28.65 -8.54 9.83
C TRP A 40 -28.21 -9.06 11.20
N THR A 41 -29.05 -9.84 11.86
CA THR A 41 -28.80 -10.30 13.24
C THR A 41 -27.56 -11.19 13.36
N THR A 42 -27.26 -11.99 12.34
CA THR A 42 -26.12 -12.92 12.37
C THR A 42 -24.80 -12.19 12.15
N GLU A 43 -24.77 -11.21 11.25
CA GLU A 43 -23.56 -10.44 10.92
C GLU A 43 -23.25 -9.43 12.03
N ILE A 44 -24.22 -8.58 12.39
CA ILE A 44 -23.94 -7.44 13.29
C ILE A 44 -23.88 -7.84 14.77
N GLY A 45 -24.28 -9.07 15.12
CA GLY A 45 -24.37 -9.55 16.50
C GLY A 45 -23.04 -9.64 17.24
N LYS A 46 -21.91 -9.57 16.52
CA LYS A 46 -20.55 -9.49 17.10
C LYS A 46 -19.73 -8.45 16.34
N GLY A 47 -18.79 -7.83 17.03
CA GLY A 47 -17.93 -6.82 16.42
C GLY A 47 -18.53 -5.42 16.47
N SER A 48 -17.78 -4.47 15.95
CA SER A 48 -18.25 -3.10 15.72
C SER A 48 -18.60 -2.94 14.24
N TRP A 49 -19.70 -2.27 13.95
CA TRP A 49 -20.20 -2.12 12.58
C TRP A 49 -20.55 -0.66 12.30
N PHE A 50 -19.94 -0.08 11.27
CA PHE A 50 -20.32 1.22 10.76
C PHE A 50 -21.09 1.05 9.45
N ILE A 51 -22.38 1.39 9.50
CA ILE A 51 -23.34 1.00 8.47
C ILE A 51 -23.90 2.26 7.80
N GLU A 52 -23.83 2.29 6.47
CA GLU A 52 -24.54 3.26 5.65
C GLU A 52 -25.90 2.71 5.21
N PHE A 53 -26.96 3.43 5.55
CA PHE A 53 -28.30 3.23 5.01
C PHE A 53 -28.48 4.20 3.84
N TYR A 54 -28.62 3.66 2.62
CA TYR A 54 -28.65 4.45 1.39
C TYR A 54 -29.83 4.04 0.48
N THR A 55 -30.02 4.79 -0.61
CA THR A 55 -30.79 4.31 -1.76
C THR A 55 -30.03 4.66 -3.05
N PRO A 56 -30.08 3.81 -4.10
CA PRO A 56 -29.34 4.05 -5.35
C PRO A 56 -29.75 5.33 -6.09
N ILE A 57 -31.00 5.77 -5.91
CA ILE A 57 -31.57 6.91 -6.64
C ILE A 57 -31.32 8.26 -5.96
N SER A 58 -30.93 8.27 -4.68
CA SER A 58 -30.72 9.52 -3.93
C SER A 58 -29.42 10.21 -4.35
N GLN A 59 -29.52 11.49 -4.72
CA GLN A 59 -28.36 12.29 -5.13
C GLN A 59 -27.30 12.39 -4.02
N SER A 60 -27.72 12.60 -2.76
CA SER A 60 -26.80 12.64 -1.62
C SER A 60 -26.13 11.29 -1.35
N CYS A 61 -26.78 10.18 -1.69
CA CYS A 61 -26.15 8.85 -1.62
C CYS A 61 -25.14 8.67 -2.76
N LYS A 62 -25.45 9.14 -3.98
CA LYS A 62 -24.51 9.13 -5.11
C LYS A 62 -23.26 9.96 -4.83
N GLU A 63 -23.40 11.09 -4.13
CA GLU A 63 -22.27 11.94 -3.73
C GLU A 63 -21.39 11.26 -2.66
N LEU A 64 -21.99 10.52 -1.73
CA LEU A 64 -21.26 9.79 -0.68
C LEU A 64 -20.64 8.48 -1.20
N ALA A 65 -21.23 7.84 -2.21
CA ALA A 65 -20.82 6.54 -2.73
C ALA A 65 -19.30 6.42 -3.02
N PRO A 66 -18.64 7.33 -3.77
CA PRO A 66 -17.21 7.20 -4.03
C PRO A 66 -16.37 7.32 -2.75
N ILE A 67 -16.79 8.16 -1.80
CA ILE A 67 -16.12 8.34 -0.51
C ILE A 67 -16.30 7.09 0.36
N TRP A 68 -17.50 6.50 0.38
CA TRP A 68 -17.79 5.27 1.11
C TRP A 68 -17.04 4.07 0.54
N GLN A 69 -16.94 3.95 -0.78
CA GLN A 69 -16.11 2.94 -1.45
C GLN A 69 -14.63 3.09 -1.10
N GLU A 70 -14.10 4.32 -1.14
CA GLU A 70 -12.72 4.59 -0.72
C GLU A 70 -12.50 4.25 0.76
N LEU A 71 -13.46 4.59 1.63
CA LEU A 71 -13.41 4.32 3.06
C LEU A 71 -13.43 2.82 3.38
N THR A 72 -14.35 2.07 2.78
CA THR A 72 -14.46 0.60 2.97
C THR A 72 -13.19 -0.11 2.51
N SER A 73 -12.67 0.24 1.33
CA SER A 73 -11.41 -0.30 0.81
C SER A 73 -10.21 -0.01 1.72
N ASN A 74 -10.05 1.25 2.16
CA ASN A 74 -8.90 1.66 2.98
C ASN A 74 -8.99 1.21 4.44
N LYS A 75 -10.15 0.74 4.92
CA LYS A 75 -10.39 0.37 6.32
C LYS A 75 -10.67 -1.12 6.52
N ASP A 76 -10.59 -1.95 5.48
CA ASP A 76 -10.81 -3.40 5.58
C ASP A 76 -9.86 -4.10 6.59
N ILE A 77 -8.66 -3.53 6.80
CA ILE A 77 -7.72 -4.02 7.82
C ILE A 77 -8.30 -3.97 9.25
N LEU A 78 -9.25 -3.08 9.53
CA LEU A 78 -9.91 -3.01 10.84
C LEU A 78 -10.82 -4.22 11.09
N ARG A 79 -11.29 -4.88 10.02
CA ARG A 79 -12.05 -6.12 10.08
C ARG A 79 -11.11 -7.33 10.08
N THR A 80 -10.10 -7.35 9.21
CA THR A 80 -9.26 -8.54 8.98
C THR A 80 -8.06 -8.66 9.93
N GLY A 81 -7.51 -7.54 10.40
CA GLY A 81 -6.32 -7.50 11.26
C GLY A 81 -6.61 -7.60 12.77
N TYR A 82 -7.89 -7.62 13.17
CA TYR A 82 -8.32 -7.63 14.58
C TYR A 82 -9.41 -8.68 14.81
N PRO A 83 -9.10 -9.99 14.68
CA PRO A 83 -10.12 -11.05 14.74
C PRO A 83 -10.91 -11.08 16.05
N ASP A 84 -10.30 -10.67 17.17
CA ASP A 84 -10.93 -10.65 18.49
C ASP A 84 -11.80 -9.41 18.76
N ALA A 85 -11.67 -8.36 17.94
CA ALA A 85 -12.43 -7.12 18.06
C ALA A 85 -12.48 -6.36 16.72
N PRO A 86 -13.14 -6.92 15.69
CA PRO A 86 -13.16 -6.35 14.36
C PRO A 86 -14.08 -5.12 14.29
N LEU A 87 -13.73 -4.17 13.42
CA LEU A 87 -14.66 -3.16 12.92
C LEU A 87 -14.91 -3.35 11.43
N SER A 88 -16.17 -3.57 11.07
CA SER A 88 -16.64 -3.76 9.70
C SER A 88 -17.38 -2.52 9.18
N LEU A 89 -17.23 -2.23 7.88
CA LEU A 89 -18.04 -1.24 7.18
C LEU A 89 -19.03 -1.95 6.26
N ALA A 90 -20.29 -1.52 6.28
CA ALA A 90 -21.37 -2.19 5.56
C ALA A 90 -22.39 -1.21 4.99
N GLN A 91 -23.20 -1.66 4.05
CA GLN A 91 -24.29 -0.89 3.45
C GLN A 91 -25.62 -1.63 3.56
N VAL A 92 -26.71 -0.88 3.65
CA VAL A 92 -28.09 -1.36 3.55
C VAL A 92 -28.80 -0.52 2.49
N ASP A 93 -29.28 -1.17 1.44
CA ASP A 93 -30.13 -0.51 0.45
C ASP A 93 -31.58 -0.43 0.97
N CYS A 94 -32.01 0.75 1.39
CA CYS A 94 -33.37 0.98 1.91
C CYS A 94 -34.46 0.92 0.84
N ASN A 95 -34.12 0.93 -0.45
CA ASN A 95 -35.07 0.67 -1.52
C ASN A 95 -35.44 -0.82 -1.58
N ALA A 96 -34.47 -1.71 -1.34
CA ALA A 96 -34.68 -3.15 -1.29
C ALA A 96 -35.13 -3.64 0.10
N GLU A 97 -34.61 -3.04 1.18
CA GLU A 97 -34.74 -3.49 2.56
C GLU A 97 -35.59 -2.53 3.41
N GLN A 98 -36.75 -2.14 2.89
CA GLN A 98 -37.61 -1.12 3.51
C GLN A 98 -37.98 -1.44 4.97
N ALA A 99 -38.33 -2.70 5.26
CA ALA A 99 -38.73 -3.13 6.60
C ALA A 99 -37.57 -3.02 7.62
N LEU A 100 -36.35 -3.35 7.20
CA LEU A 100 -35.14 -3.19 8.00
C LEU A 100 -34.89 -1.71 8.27
N CYS A 101 -34.91 -0.85 7.24
CA CYS A 101 -34.67 0.58 7.43
C CYS A 101 -35.71 1.27 8.33
N VAL A 102 -36.98 0.87 8.25
CA VAL A 102 -38.03 1.35 9.17
C VAL A 102 -37.75 0.90 10.61
N ARG A 103 -37.35 -0.37 10.81
CA ARG A 103 -37.03 -0.91 12.12
C ARG A 103 -35.83 -0.22 12.77
N GLU A 104 -34.78 0.06 12.00
CA GLU A 104 -33.58 0.78 12.47
C GLU A 104 -33.76 2.31 12.49
N GLY A 105 -35.00 2.80 12.35
CA GLY A 105 -35.37 4.21 12.48
C GLY A 105 -34.68 5.12 11.46
N VAL A 106 -34.53 4.68 10.21
CA VAL A 106 -33.97 5.49 9.13
C VAL A 106 -35.04 6.48 8.65
N THR A 107 -34.90 7.75 9.05
CA THR A 107 -35.84 8.83 8.68
C THR A 107 -35.35 9.70 7.52
N HIS A 108 -34.06 9.63 7.20
CA HIS A 108 -33.40 10.32 6.10
C HIS A 108 -32.25 9.48 5.57
N ILE A 109 -31.77 9.80 4.37
CA ILE A 109 -30.70 9.07 3.69
C ILE A 109 -29.71 10.03 3.00
N PRO A 110 -28.41 9.70 2.92
CA PRO A 110 -27.81 8.55 3.59
C PRO A 110 -27.79 8.76 5.11
N LYS A 111 -28.00 7.71 5.89
CA LYS A 111 -27.85 7.70 7.35
C LYS A 111 -26.68 6.80 7.70
N LEU A 112 -25.78 7.29 8.54
CA LEU A 112 -24.60 6.57 8.98
C LEU A 112 -24.75 6.23 10.46
N SER A 113 -24.67 4.96 10.82
CA SER A 113 -24.91 4.50 12.19
C SER A 113 -23.89 3.47 12.63
N LEU A 114 -23.53 3.54 13.91
CA LEU A 114 -22.61 2.62 14.53
C LEU A 114 -23.38 1.61 15.38
N TYR A 115 -22.96 0.35 15.30
CA TYR A 115 -23.47 -0.76 16.10
C TYR A 115 -22.32 -1.46 16.78
N LYS A 116 -22.53 -1.89 18.04
CA LYS A 116 -21.58 -2.67 18.82
C LYS A 116 -22.29 -3.90 19.35
N ASP A 117 -21.83 -5.08 18.94
CA ASP A 117 -22.43 -6.37 19.33
C ASP A 117 -23.96 -6.42 19.12
N GLY A 118 -24.41 -5.93 17.96
CA GLY A 118 -25.81 -5.90 17.55
C GLY A 118 -26.64 -4.74 18.11
N ILE A 119 -26.06 -3.89 18.96
CA ILE A 119 -26.75 -2.77 19.59
C ILE A 119 -26.35 -1.47 18.91
N GLN A 120 -27.31 -0.73 18.38
CA GLN A 120 -27.09 0.61 17.83
C GLN A 120 -26.63 1.55 18.95
N THR A 121 -25.57 2.33 18.71
CA THR A 121 -25.16 3.38 19.64
C THR A 121 -26.09 4.58 19.55
N GLU A 122 -26.29 5.30 20.66
CA GLU A 122 -27.38 6.28 20.85
C GLU A 122 -27.41 7.48 19.86
N SER A 123 -26.38 7.69 19.03
CA SER A 123 -26.35 8.77 18.05
C SER A 123 -25.92 8.30 16.66
N GLU A 124 -26.63 8.76 15.63
CA GLU A 124 -26.16 8.70 14.24
C GLU A 124 -24.92 9.58 14.05
N PHE A 125 -24.12 9.27 13.04
CA PHE A 125 -23.00 10.13 12.68
C PHE A 125 -23.52 11.39 11.98
N THR A 126 -23.36 12.54 12.65
CA THR A 126 -23.78 13.87 12.16
C THR A 126 -22.62 14.71 11.66
N GLY A 127 -21.42 14.12 11.57
CA GLY A 127 -20.22 14.80 11.10
C GLY A 127 -20.24 15.12 9.60
N ASN A 128 -19.23 15.85 9.13
CA ASN A 128 -19.06 16.03 7.69
C ASN A 128 -18.80 14.67 7.03
N ARG A 129 -19.30 14.51 5.80
CA ARG A 129 -19.25 13.24 5.07
C ARG A 129 -18.10 13.19 4.08
N GLU A 130 -17.05 13.97 4.34
CA GLU A 130 -15.79 13.82 3.64
C GLU A 130 -15.03 12.61 4.17
N TYR A 131 -14.21 12.03 3.32
CA TYR A 131 -13.39 10.85 3.65
C TYR A 131 -12.64 11.02 4.99
N THR A 132 -12.11 12.22 5.25
CA THR A 132 -11.23 12.46 6.40
C THR A 132 -11.94 12.37 7.75
N GLU A 133 -13.16 12.90 7.85
CA GLU A 133 -13.94 12.86 9.08
C GLU A 133 -14.52 11.47 9.32
N LEU A 134 -14.99 10.82 8.25
CA LEU A 134 -15.46 9.43 8.30
C LEU A 134 -14.33 8.46 8.69
N ALA A 135 -13.13 8.60 8.11
CA ALA A 135 -11.98 7.76 8.44
C ALA A 135 -11.54 7.95 9.89
N ALA A 136 -11.49 9.19 10.39
CA ALA A 136 -11.13 9.48 11.77
C ALA A 136 -12.17 8.93 12.76
N PHE A 137 -13.46 9.06 12.43
CA PHE A 137 -14.55 8.48 13.21
C PHE A 137 -14.42 6.95 13.28
N VAL A 138 -14.24 6.29 12.13
CA VAL A 138 -14.07 4.84 12.05
C VAL A 138 -12.86 4.36 12.85
N ASP A 139 -11.70 5.03 12.75
CA ASP A 139 -10.51 4.69 13.52
C ASP A 139 -10.74 4.84 15.03
N SER A 140 -11.36 5.95 15.44
CA SER A 140 -11.70 6.24 16.84
C SER A 140 -12.64 5.17 17.41
N GLU A 141 -13.68 4.80 16.67
CA GLU A 141 -14.64 3.80 17.12
C GLU A 141 -14.06 2.39 17.14
N ALA A 142 -13.17 2.05 16.20
CA ALA A 142 -12.45 0.79 16.22
C ALA A 142 -11.55 0.67 17.46
N ALA A 143 -10.77 1.71 17.78
CA ALA A 143 -9.92 1.74 18.97
C ALA A 143 -10.76 1.71 20.27
N SER A 144 -11.86 2.46 20.30
CA SER A 144 -12.82 2.48 21.42
C SER A 144 -13.43 1.10 21.67
N TYR A 145 -13.82 0.40 20.61
CA TYR A 145 -14.36 -0.94 20.70
C TYR A 145 -13.31 -1.95 21.18
N ARG A 146 -12.09 -1.93 20.62
CA ARG A 146 -10.97 -2.78 21.09
C ARG A 146 -10.66 -2.56 22.56
N LYS A 147 -10.61 -1.31 23.01
CA LYS A 147 -10.45 -0.96 24.43
C LYS A 147 -11.57 -1.54 25.28
N SER A 148 -12.82 -1.47 24.82
CA SER A 148 -13.97 -2.05 25.54
C SER A 148 -13.90 -3.57 25.66
N LYS A 149 -13.23 -4.25 24.71
CA LYS A 149 -12.99 -5.70 24.72
C LYS A 149 -11.71 -6.11 25.45
N GLY A 150 -10.87 -5.16 25.88
CA GLY A 150 -9.58 -5.45 26.49
C GLY A 150 -8.53 -5.99 25.51
N VAL A 151 -8.69 -5.72 24.20
CA VAL A 151 -7.79 -6.16 23.13
C VAL A 151 -6.80 -5.04 22.79
N SER A 152 -5.58 -5.40 22.41
CA SER A 152 -4.54 -4.45 21.98
C SER A 152 -4.93 -3.73 20.68
N ASP A 153 -4.54 -2.46 20.55
CA ASP A 153 -4.77 -1.63 19.35
C ASP A 153 -3.68 -1.82 18.27
N ILE A 154 -2.84 -2.85 18.42
CA ILE A 154 -1.81 -3.23 17.46
C ILE A 154 -2.38 -4.35 16.57
N ALA A 155 -2.41 -4.12 15.26
CA ALA A 155 -2.89 -5.13 14.30
C ALA A 155 -2.11 -6.43 14.45
N HIS A 156 -2.83 -7.55 14.58
CA HIS A 156 -2.21 -8.86 14.57
C HIS A 156 -1.72 -9.16 13.14
N PRO A 157 -0.46 -9.60 12.95
CA PRO A 157 -0.03 -10.07 11.65
C PRO A 157 -1.00 -11.16 11.17
N LEU A 158 -1.47 -11.05 9.93
CA LEU A 158 -2.16 -12.14 9.25
C LEU A 158 -1.23 -13.35 9.27
N GLU A 159 -1.46 -14.28 10.20
CA GLU A 159 -0.66 -15.50 10.25
C GLU A 159 -0.87 -16.27 8.95
N ALA A 160 0.24 -16.50 8.25
CA ALA A 160 0.28 -17.42 7.13
C ALA A 160 -0.31 -18.75 7.59
N SER A 161 -1.34 -19.23 6.88
CA SER A 161 -1.91 -20.54 7.10
C SER A 161 -0.81 -21.59 6.99
N THR A 162 -0.31 -22.06 8.13
CA THR A 162 0.47 -23.29 8.18
C THR A 162 -0.53 -24.43 8.03
N GLY A 163 -0.39 -25.14 6.91
CA GLY A 163 -1.22 -26.28 6.59
C GLY A 163 -1.20 -27.29 7.73
N SER A 164 -2.40 -27.62 8.18
CA SER A 164 -2.70 -28.83 8.94
C SER A 164 -2.03 -30.04 8.28
N THR A 165 -1.08 -30.66 8.99
CA THR A 165 -0.84 -32.10 8.87
C THR A 165 -1.22 -32.73 10.19
N ALA A 166 -2.39 -33.36 10.18
CA ALA A 166 -2.78 -34.30 11.19
C ALA A 166 -1.84 -35.52 11.14
N ALA A 167 -1.24 -35.85 12.29
CA ALA A 167 -0.78 -37.20 12.57
C ALA A 167 -1.12 -37.55 14.02
N ASN A 168 -1.94 -38.58 14.15
CA ASN A 168 -2.47 -39.17 15.37
C ASN A 168 -1.38 -39.62 16.35
N ALA A 169 -1.61 -39.44 17.66
CA ALA A 169 -1.64 -40.54 18.65
C ALA A 169 -1.99 -40.03 20.05
N ALA A 170 -2.96 -40.67 20.68
CA ALA A 170 -3.24 -40.67 22.13
C ALA A 170 -3.33 -42.16 22.56
N PRO A 171 -3.46 -42.52 23.85
CA PRO A 171 -2.94 -41.95 25.11
C PRO A 171 -2.18 -43.03 25.95
N GLY A 172 -1.57 -42.66 27.08
CA GLY A 172 -0.98 -43.64 28.01
C GLY A 172 -0.63 -43.09 29.39
N ASN A 173 -1.41 -43.51 30.40
CA ASN A 173 -1.32 -43.21 31.83
C ASN A 173 -0.02 -43.70 32.52
N GLY A 174 0.31 -43.06 33.66
CA GLY A 174 0.91 -43.75 34.81
C GLY A 174 2.00 -42.99 35.59
N ASN A 175 1.61 -42.28 36.65
CA ASN A 175 2.45 -42.02 37.85
C ASN A 175 2.30 -43.26 38.81
N PRO A 176 3.07 -43.49 39.93
CA PRO A 176 3.63 -42.47 40.86
C PRO A 176 4.94 -42.80 41.66
N ALA A 177 5.49 -41.76 42.33
CA ALA A 177 6.19 -41.71 43.65
C ALA A 177 7.53 -42.52 43.85
N VAL A 178 8.51 -42.17 44.71
CA VAL A 178 8.44 -41.71 46.11
C VAL A 178 9.80 -41.14 46.63
N ASN A 179 9.71 -40.29 47.68
CA ASN A 179 10.61 -40.10 48.85
C ASN A 179 11.74 -39.02 48.89
N ALA A 180 11.51 -38.02 49.76
CA ALA A 180 12.49 -37.22 50.52
C ALA A 180 12.92 -37.99 51.83
N PRO A 181 13.76 -37.51 52.81
CA PRO A 181 13.99 -36.12 53.29
C PRO A 181 15.41 -35.69 53.87
N VAL A 182 15.68 -34.37 53.88
CA VAL A 182 16.12 -33.38 54.94
C VAL A 182 16.95 -33.89 56.16
N PRO A 183 18.02 -33.22 56.69
CA PRO A 183 18.02 -31.91 57.44
C PRO A 183 19.27 -31.01 57.24
N GLY A 184 19.42 -29.76 57.70
CA GLY A 184 18.67 -28.82 58.54
C GLY A 184 19.64 -27.74 59.10
N ALA A 185 19.21 -26.47 59.08
CA ALA A 185 19.56 -25.29 59.92
C ALA A 185 21.02 -24.89 60.30
N GLY A 186 21.29 -23.58 60.25
CA GLY A 186 22.33 -22.92 61.06
C GLY A 186 22.72 -21.50 60.60
N ALA A 187 22.37 -20.49 61.40
CA ALA A 187 22.76 -19.09 61.25
C ALA A 187 24.00 -18.75 62.12
N GLY A 188 24.75 -17.70 61.76
CA GLY A 188 25.51 -16.88 62.73
C GLY A 188 27.00 -16.61 62.46
N ASP A 189 27.33 -15.32 62.55
CA ASP A 189 28.61 -14.68 62.92
C ASP A 189 29.75 -14.46 61.90
N GLY A 190 30.12 -13.20 61.77
CA GLY A 190 31.22 -12.71 60.94
C GLY A 190 32.56 -12.57 61.69
N LYS A 191 33.62 -12.32 60.91
CA LYS A 191 34.72 -11.42 61.29
C LYS A 191 35.57 -11.05 60.09
N GLU A 192 35.95 -9.78 60.14
CA GLU A 192 36.67 -8.93 59.20
C GLU A 192 38.20 -9.14 59.28
N ALA A 193 38.90 -8.97 58.16
CA ALA A 193 40.32 -8.59 58.15
C ALA A 193 40.59 -7.64 56.97
N ASN A 194 40.82 -6.38 57.34
CA ASN A 194 41.08 -5.22 56.52
C ASN A 194 42.60 -5.03 56.28
N LYS A 195 42.96 -4.43 55.13
CA LYS A 195 43.72 -3.17 54.98
C LYS A 195 44.87 -3.18 53.94
N ALA A 196 44.71 -2.32 52.93
CA ALA A 196 45.73 -1.75 52.04
C ALA A 196 46.53 -0.62 52.77
N PRO A 197 47.28 0.33 52.16
CA PRO A 197 47.72 0.50 50.74
C PRO A 197 49.18 1.04 50.58
N ILE A 198 49.86 0.82 49.45
CA ILE A 198 51.01 1.65 49.01
C ILE A 198 51.06 1.80 47.47
N VAL A 199 51.32 3.04 47.02
CA VAL A 199 51.57 3.59 45.66
C VAL A 199 52.83 4.48 45.81
N PRO A 200 53.61 4.94 44.79
CA PRO A 200 54.04 4.46 43.46
C PRO A 200 55.61 4.41 43.37
N PRO A 201 56.26 4.32 42.17
CA PRO A 201 56.62 5.55 41.44
C PRO A 201 56.52 5.47 39.89
N LYS A 202 56.70 6.63 39.25
CA LYS A 202 56.43 6.98 37.84
C LYS A 202 57.56 6.67 36.84
N GLN A 203 57.11 6.49 35.59
CA GLN A 203 57.65 6.89 34.27
C GLN A 203 59.05 6.45 33.83
N ASP A 204 59.09 5.70 32.73
CA ASP A 204 60.03 5.94 31.65
C ASP A 204 59.34 5.88 30.27
N THR A 205 59.67 6.88 29.46
CA THR A 205 59.14 7.18 28.13
C THR A 205 59.87 6.36 27.06
N ILE A 206 59.15 5.55 26.29
CA ILE A 206 59.63 5.06 24.98
C ILE A 206 58.61 5.45 23.91
N LYS A 207 59.07 6.25 22.94
CA LYS A 207 58.38 6.56 21.69
C LYS A 207 58.22 5.28 20.86
N GLY A 208 57.00 4.81 20.69
CA GLY A 208 56.61 3.79 19.72
C GLY A 208 55.55 4.35 18.79
N GLN A 209 55.78 4.23 17.48
CA GLN A 209 54.89 4.70 16.41
C GLN A 209 53.45 4.20 16.62
N ALA A 210 52.49 5.12 16.45
CA ALA A 210 51.09 4.76 16.34
C ALA A 210 50.90 3.89 15.09
N ILE A 211 50.59 2.62 15.30
CA ILE A 211 49.97 1.80 14.26
C ILE A 211 48.61 2.47 13.98
N PRO A 212 48.30 2.88 12.74
CA PRO A 212 46.98 3.39 12.44
C PRO A 212 45.97 2.30 12.79
N VAL A 213 45.10 2.60 13.75
CA VAL A 213 43.94 1.76 14.05
C VAL A 213 43.20 1.59 12.71
N PRO A 214 43.03 0.36 12.19
CA PRO A 214 42.24 0.17 10.99
C PRO A 214 40.86 0.75 11.26
N PRO A 215 40.27 1.52 10.32
CA PRO A 215 38.93 2.06 10.50
C PRO A 215 38.01 0.90 10.89
N PRO A 216 37.10 1.10 11.87
CA PRO A 216 36.16 0.07 12.27
C PRO A 216 35.46 -0.44 11.01
N PRO A 217 35.22 -1.76 10.91
CA PRO A 217 34.54 -2.33 9.75
C PRO A 217 33.21 -1.59 9.57
N THR A 218 33.00 -1.05 8.37
CA THR A 218 31.79 -0.33 7.99
C THR A 218 30.61 -1.27 8.20
N VAL A 219 29.89 -1.08 9.31
CA VAL A 219 28.59 -1.73 9.51
C VAL A 219 27.70 -1.11 8.45
N PHE A 220 27.27 -1.90 7.46
CA PHE A 220 26.22 -1.48 6.52
C PHE A 220 24.99 -1.11 7.35
N GLN A 221 24.80 0.18 7.62
CA GLN A 221 23.64 0.66 8.35
C GLN A 221 22.46 0.55 7.40
N ARG A 222 21.48 -0.28 7.76
CA ARG A 222 20.23 -0.38 6.97
C ARG A 222 19.48 0.95 7.08
N PRO A 223 18.77 1.39 6.03
CA PRO A 223 17.94 2.60 6.09
C PRO A 223 16.89 2.52 7.19
N ASN A 224 16.76 3.57 8.02
CA ASN A 224 15.78 3.66 9.11
C ASN A 224 15.61 2.37 9.95
N PRO A 225 16.65 1.99 10.73
CA PRO A 225 16.64 0.74 11.50
C PRO A 225 15.67 0.77 12.68
N GLN A 226 15.19 1.95 13.05
CA GLN A 226 14.29 2.17 14.18
C GLN A 226 12.83 2.29 13.74
N GLY A 227 12.53 2.21 12.44
CA GLY A 227 11.17 2.29 11.92
C GLY A 227 10.44 3.59 12.30
N ARG A 228 11.16 4.69 12.50
CA ARG A 228 10.59 5.97 12.93
C ARG A 228 10.49 6.95 11.78
N VAL A 229 9.59 7.92 11.92
CA VAL A 229 9.59 9.12 11.07
C VAL A 229 10.51 10.14 11.71
N LEU A 230 11.56 10.55 11.00
CA LEU A 230 12.49 11.59 11.42
C LEU A 230 11.88 12.98 11.22
N GLN A 231 11.99 13.86 12.21
CA GLN A 231 11.46 15.21 12.17
C GLN A 231 12.58 16.22 11.89
N PHE A 232 12.46 16.93 10.77
CA PHE A 232 13.40 17.99 10.43
C PHE A 232 13.42 19.08 11.51
N GLY A 233 14.63 19.52 11.89
CA GLY A 233 14.83 20.50 12.96
C GLY A 233 14.83 19.90 14.38
N ILE A 234 14.56 18.60 14.53
CA ILE A 234 14.51 17.92 15.84
C ILE A 234 15.48 16.74 15.87
N ASP A 235 15.42 15.83 14.91
CA ASP A 235 16.32 14.68 14.84
C ASP A 235 17.71 15.09 14.33
N GLU A 236 18.76 14.64 15.01
CA GLU A 236 20.16 15.02 14.72
C GLU A 236 20.56 14.75 13.25
N ALA A 237 20.06 13.67 12.66
CA ALA A 237 20.34 13.28 11.28
C ALA A 237 19.78 14.25 10.23
N VAL A 238 18.76 15.04 10.58
CA VAL A 238 18.08 16.01 9.71
C VAL A 238 17.81 17.33 10.44
N LYS A 239 18.73 17.73 11.34
CA LYS A 239 18.54 18.87 12.26
C LYS A 239 18.55 20.24 11.57
N ASP A 240 19.21 20.34 10.42
CA ASP A 240 19.38 21.59 9.69
C ASP A 240 19.44 21.31 8.19
N LYS A 241 19.46 22.40 7.40
CA LYS A 241 19.46 22.32 5.94
C LYS A 241 20.63 21.52 5.38
N GLN A 242 21.82 21.63 5.97
CA GLN A 242 23.01 20.94 5.49
C GLN A 242 22.90 19.45 5.81
N ALA A 243 22.49 19.10 7.03
CA ALA A 243 22.24 17.71 7.43
C ALA A 243 21.18 17.05 6.55
N LEU A 244 20.06 17.74 6.26
CA LEU A 244 19.04 17.22 5.36
C LEU A 244 19.57 17.03 3.93
N GLN A 245 20.37 17.96 3.41
CA GLN A 245 20.97 17.82 2.08
C GLN A 245 21.92 16.62 2.00
N GLU A 246 22.75 16.42 3.01
CA GLU A 246 23.65 15.26 3.10
C GLU A 246 22.87 13.95 3.24
N PHE A 247 21.82 13.94 4.08
CA PHE A 247 20.95 12.78 4.29
C PHE A 247 20.23 12.34 3.01
N LEU A 248 19.81 13.30 2.18
CA LEU A 248 19.11 13.03 0.91
C LEU A 248 20.07 12.83 -0.28
N SER A 249 21.38 13.01 -0.09
CA SER A 249 22.37 12.88 -1.16
C SER A 249 22.67 11.42 -1.51
N LYS A 250 23.38 11.19 -2.62
CA LYS A 250 23.80 9.85 -3.08
C LYS A 250 24.91 9.29 -2.16
N ASN A 251 24.54 8.86 -0.96
CA ASN A 251 25.42 8.24 0.02
C ASN A 251 24.88 6.85 0.40
N GLU A 252 25.73 5.83 0.36
CA GLU A 252 25.37 4.41 0.62
C GLU A 252 24.82 4.16 2.03
N ASN A 253 25.03 5.09 2.98
CA ASN A 253 24.73 4.90 4.39
C ASN A 253 23.27 5.18 4.80
N HIS A 254 22.49 5.92 3.99
CA HIS A 254 21.13 6.35 4.37
C HIS A 254 20.03 5.77 3.46
N GLY A 255 20.43 5.25 2.30
CA GLY A 255 19.54 4.66 1.30
C GLY A 255 18.47 5.63 0.80
N ALA A 256 17.43 5.08 0.17
CA ALA A 256 16.30 5.88 -0.30
C ALA A 256 15.56 6.54 0.88
N THR A 257 15.12 7.78 0.69
CA THR A 257 14.41 8.55 1.72
C THR A 257 13.08 9.08 1.19
N PHE A 258 11.98 8.72 1.85
CA PHE A 258 10.64 9.23 1.59
C PHE A 258 10.34 10.42 2.51
N VAL A 259 10.16 11.60 1.91
CA VAL A 259 10.01 12.87 2.61
C VAL A 259 8.61 13.43 2.45
N LYS A 260 7.98 13.82 3.56
CA LYS A 260 6.74 14.59 3.60
C LYS A 260 7.01 16.05 3.94
N PHE A 261 6.67 16.95 3.02
CA PHE A 261 6.60 18.38 3.25
C PHE A 261 5.16 18.78 3.59
N PHE A 262 4.94 19.38 4.75
CA PHE A 262 3.59 19.65 5.26
C PHE A 262 3.52 20.99 6.00
N ALA A 263 2.28 21.39 6.34
CA ALA A 263 2.01 22.47 7.29
C ALA A 263 0.95 22.00 8.31
N PRO A 264 1.08 22.29 9.62
CA PRO A 264 0.15 21.78 10.65
C PRO A 264 -1.31 22.24 10.48
N TRP A 265 -1.50 23.44 9.94
CA TRP A 265 -2.81 24.02 9.68
C TRP A 265 -3.49 23.45 8.41
N CYS A 266 -2.76 22.70 7.57
CA CYS A 266 -3.30 22.17 6.33
C CYS A 266 -4.23 20.96 6.60
N PRO A 267 -5.51 21.02 6.19
CA PRO A 267 -6.48 19.93 6.41
C PRO A 267 -6.03 18.59 5.81
N HIS A 268 -5.54 18.59 4.57
CA HIS A 268 -5.06 17.38 3.89
C HIS A 268 -3.84 16.75 4.60
N CYS A 269 -2.96 17.57 5.18
CA CYS A 269 -1.83 17.10 5.97
C CYS A 269 -2.28 16.43 7.26
N ARG A 270 -3.24 17.04 7.98
CA ARG A 270 -3.80 16.48 9.22
C ARG A 270 -4.49 15.14 8.97
N ALA A 271 -5.28 15.05 7.90
CA ALA A 271 -5.97 13.81 7.52
C ALA A 271 -5.00 12.66 7.23
N MET A 272 -3.86 12.95 6.58
CA MET A 272 -2.84 11.96 6.23
C MET A 272 -1.89 11.62 7.39
N ALA A 273 -1.81 12.45 8.43
CA ALA A 273 -0.82 12.33 9.49
C ALA A 273 -0.86 10.97 10.21
N GLY A 274 -2.05 10.40 10.42
CA GLY A 274 -2.22 9.05 10.98
C GLY A 274 -1.53 7.97 10.14
N ALA A 275 -1.87 7.92 8.85
CA ALA A 275 -1.28 6.98 7.90
C ALA A 275 0.24 7.16 7.76
N PHE A 276 0.72 8.41 7.67
CA PHE A 276 2.14 8.69 7.50
C PHE A 276 3.00 8.31 8.73
N ARG A 277 2.44 8.37 9.95
CA ARG A 277 3.14 7.88 11.15
C ARG A 277 3.44 6.38 11.08
N GLN A 278 2.55 5.61 10.47
CA GLN A 278 2.72 4.15 10.32
C GLN A 278 3.74 3.78 9.23
N ILE A 279 3.99 4.70 8.27
CA ILE A 279 4.94 4.48 7.17
C ILE A 279 6.37 4.27 7.69
N GLY A 280 6.76 4.92 8.77
CA GLY A 280 8.08 4.75 9.39
C GLY A 280 8.39 3.27 9.66
N GLU A 281 7.50 2.55 10.35
CA GLU A 281 7.72 1.15 10.73
C GLU A 281 7.56 0.23 9.52
N ALA A 282 6.59 0.52 8.65
CA ALA A 282 6.33 -0.29 7.46
C ALA A 282 7.50 -0.28 6.44
N LEU A 283 8.33 0.76 6.48
CA LEU A 283 9.48 0.94 5.60
C LEU A 283 10.83 0.67 6.30
N LYS A 284 10.80 0.18 7.54
CA LYS A 284 11.98 -0.14 8.34
C LYS A 284 12.98 -1.01 7.57
N ASP A 285 14.27 -0.71 7.74
CA ASP A 285 15.39 -1.37 7.07
C ASP A 285 15.41 -1.24 5.53
N ARG A 286 14.46 -0.50 4.93
CA ARG A 286 14.27 -0.42 3.47
C ARG A 286 14.33 1.00 2.96
N VAL A 287 13.60 1.92 3.58
CA VAL A 287 13.49 3.33 3.17
C VAL A 287 13.45 4.20 4.42
N SER A 288 14.27 5.25 4.42
CA SER A 288 14.25 6.27 5.46
C SER A 288 13.03 7.18 5.32
N VAL A 289 12.43 7.62 6.43
CA VAL A 289 11.21 8.44 6.38
C VAL A 289 11.43 9.73 7.13
N VAL A 290 11.18 10.87 6.48
CA VAL A 290 11.38 12.21 7.03
C VAL A 290 10.11 13.03 6.87
N GLU A 291 9.80 13.88 7.86
CA GLU A 291 8.81 14.93 7.73
C GLU A 291 9.41 16.32 7.98
N VAL A 292 8.97 17.29 7.18
CA VAL A 292 9.43 18.67 7.20
C VAL A 292 8.21 19.58 7.35
N ASP A 293 8.13 20.26 8.49
CA ASP A 293 7.15 21.32 8.71
C ASP A 293 7.61 22.59 7.99
N CYS A 294 6.93 22.93 6.91
CA CYS A 294 7.22 24.09 6.08
C CYS A 294 6.69 25.41 6.65
N GLU A 295 5.79 25.37 7.62
CA GLU A 295 5.38 26.56 8.38
C GLU A 295 6.55 27.02 9.26
N ALA A 296 7.16 26.08 9.97
CA ALA A 296 8.33 26.37 10.81
C ALA A 296 9.62 26.56 9.98
N ASN A 297 9.74 25.93 8.81
CA ASN A 297 10.98 25.86 8.02
C ASN A 297 10.81 26.33 6.57
N HIS A 298 10.16 27.48 6.38
CA HIS A 298 9.81 28.02 5.06
C HIS A 298 10.99 28.07 4.07
N ALA A 299 12.16 28.57 4.50
CA ALA A 299 13.35 28.69 3.65
C ALA A 299 13.86 27.35 3.11
N VAL A 300 13.71 26.27 3.88
CA VAL A 300 14.10 24.91 3.47
C VAL A 300 13.14 24.43 2.39
N CYS A 301 11.83 24.54 2.62
CA CYS A 301 10.83 24.09 1.65
C CYS A 301 10.87 24.88 0.33
N VAL A 302 11.17 26.18 0.38
CA VAL A 302 11.43 26.97 -0.84
C VAL A 302 12.63 26.42 -1.61
N SER A 303 13.72 26.03 -0.93
CA SER A 303 14.90 25.47 -1.60
C SER A 303 14.68 24.09 -2.24
N TYR A 304 13.66 23.36 -1.81
CA TYR A 304 13.20 22.11 -2.42
C TYR A 304 12.03 22.30 -3.41
N SER A 305 11.71 23.56 -3.75
CA SER A 305 10.65 23.93 -4.70
C SER A 305 9.28 23.34 -4.34
N ILE A 306 8.93 23.36 -3.05
CA ILE A 306 7.61 22.91 -2.58
C ILE A 306 6.58 24.00 -2.83
N GLN A 307 5.56 23.69 -3.63
CA GLN A 307 4.53 24.64 -4.07
C GLN A 307 3.17 24.45 -3.39
N GLY A 308 2.98 23.35 -2.66
CA GLY A 308 1.72 23.03 -1.99
C GLY A 308 1.87 21.90 -0.98
N PHE A 309 0.84 21.69 -0.16
CA PHE A 309 0.85 20.72 0.93
C PHE A 309 -0.34 19.76 0.90
N PRO A 310 -0.14 18.48 1.26
CA PRO A 310 1.15 17.84 1.46
C PRO A 310 1.87 17.60 0.12
N THR A 311 3.20 17.74 0.11
CA THR A 311 4.04 17.22 -0.99
C THR A 311 4.82 16.02 -0.46
N LEU A 312 4.70 14.88 -1.14
CA LEU A 312 5.39 13.64 -0.82
C LEU A 312 6.44 13.36 -1.89
N ARG A 313 7.68 13.06 -1.51
CA ARG A 313 8.77 12.89 -2.47
C ARG A 313 9.75 11.82 -2.02
N MET A 314 10.10 10.91 -2.93
CA MET A 314 11.21 9.97 -2.75
C MET A 314 12.51 10.63 -3.21
N TYR A 315 13.56 10.49 -2.43
CA TYR A 315 14.94 10.80 -2.79
C TYR A 315 15.72 9.50 -2.83
N ASN A 316 16.26 9.15 -3.98
CA ASN A 316 16.96 7.88 -4.19
C ASN A 316 18.03 8.04 -5.28
N ASP A 317 19.28 7.76 -4.92
CA ASP A 317 20.48 7.91 -5.77
C ASP A 317 20.72 9.32 -6.33
N GLY A 318 20.41 10.36 -5.54
CA GLY A 318 20.59 11.75 -5.94
C GLY A 318 19.50 12.29 -6.88
N GLU A 319 18.50 11.48 -7.19
CA GLU A 319 17.29 11.89 -7.90
C GLU A 319 16.11 12.01 -6.95
N SER A 320 15.10 12.79 -7.35
CA SER A 320 13.88 12.93 -6.58
C SER A 320 12.64 12.68 -7.44
N THR A 321 11.69 11.90 -6.92
CA THR A 321 10.42 11.58 -7.59
C THR A 321 9.25 11.95 -6.68
N GLU A 322 8.34 12.79 -7.18
CA GLU A 322 7.15 13.19 -6.44
C GLU A 322 6.08 12.11 -6.49
N TYR A 323 5.48 11.82 -5.34
CA TYR A 323 4.33 10.92 -5.23
C TYR A 323 3.03 11.71 -5.39
N ARG A 324 2.21 11.30 -6.36
CA ARG A 324 0.92 11.93 -6.69
C ARG A 324 -0.28 10.99 -6.46
N GLY A 325 -0.05 9.82 -5.86
CA GLY A 325 -1.08 8.82 -5.60
C GLY A 325 -1.92 9.11 -4.36
N GLY A 326 -2.75 8.13 -3.97
CA GLY A 326 -3.63 8.21 -2.81
C GLY A 326 -2.88 8.41 -1.48
N ARG A 327 -3.53 9.06 -0.51
CA ARG A 327 -2.90 9.39 0.79
C ARG A 327 -3.11 8.33 1.88
N SER A 328 -3.57 7.14 1.50
CA SER A 328 -3.73 6.01 2.42
C SER A 328 -2.38 5.37 2.75
N PHE A 329 -2.34 4.62 3.86
CA PHE A 329 -1.15 3.92 4.30
C PHE A 329 -0.64 2.94 3.23
N ASP A 330 -1.51 2.08 2.69
CA ASP A 330 -1.10 1.07 1.71
C ASP A 330 -0.62 1.70 0.41
N ALA A 331 -1.31 2.75 -0.08
CA ALA A 331 -0.91 3.43 -1.30
C ALA A 331 0.48 4.07 -1.17
N MET A 332 0.74 4.76 -0.05
CA MET A 332 2.06 5.34 0.24
C MET A 332 3.12 4.26 0.47
N ARG A 333 2.82 3.20 1.22
CA ARG A 333 3.77 2.10 1.52
C ARG A 333 4.19 1.39 0.25
N THR A 334 3.23 0.94 -0.55
CA THR A 334 3.47 0.21 -1.80
C THR A 334 4.31 1.05 -2.75
N TRP A 335 3.94 2.32 -2.94
CA TRP A 335 4.72 3.23 -3.76
C TRP A 335 6.12 3.48 -3.21
N ALA A 336 6.25 3.75 -1.91
CA ALA A 336 7.55 4.07 -1.29
C ALA A 336 8.49 2.87 -1.30
N LEU A 337 8.00 1.64 -1.12
CA LEU A 337 8.80 0.42 -1.30
C LEU A 337 9.28 0.25 -2.74
N LYS A 338 8.40 0.54 -3.71
CA LYS A 338 8.72 0.48 -5.14
C LYS A 338 9.77 1.53 -5.50
N ALA A 339 9.52 2.80 -5.16
CA ALA A 339 10.38 3.94 -5.47
C ALA A 339 11.70 3.96 -4.67
N GLY A 340 11.68 3.42 -3.45
CA GLY A 340 12.83 3.36 -2.54
C GLY A 340 13.66 2.08 -2.66
N SER A 341 13.21 1.10 -3.45
CA SER A 341 14.15 0.08 -3.94
C SER A 341 15.24 0.80 -4.76
N ALA A 342 16.52 0.50 -4.51
CA ALA A 342 17.71 1.14 -5.11
C ALA A 342 17.78 1.11 -6.66
N SER A 343 16.69 0.68 -7.30
CA SER A 343 16.56 0.57 -8.73
C SER A 343 15.16 0.91 -9.26
N GLY A 344 14.11 0.97 -8.44
CA GLY A 344 12.73 0.90 -8.97
C GLY A 344 12.44 -0.38 -9.77
N VAL A 345 13.40 -1.32 -9.76
CA VAL A 345 13.45 -2.53 -10.56
C VAL A 345 13.88 -3.68 -9.66
N ARG A 346 12.97 -4.56 -9.28
CA ARG A 346 13.26 -5.64 -8.32
C ARG A 346 14.07 -6.75 -8.99
N GLN A 347 15.15 -7.21 -8.34
CA GLN A 347 15.90 -8.37 -8.83
C GLN A 347 15.16 -9.67 -8.53
N ILE A 348 15.08 -10.56 -9.51
CA ILE A 348 14.33 -11.83 -9.42
C ILE A 348 15.16 -13.01 -9.92
N SER A 349 14.80 -14.21 -9.48
CA SER A 349 15.29 -15.49 -10.00
C SER A 349 14.25 -16.18 -10.89
N ALA A 350 14.64 -17.26 -11.56
CA ALA A 350 13.74 -18.05 -12.41
C ALA A 350 12.52 -18.62 -11.66
N LYS A 351 12.65 -18.84 -10.34
CA LYS A 351 11.59 -19.44 -9.50
C LYS A 351 10.38 -18.53 -9.30
N GLU A 352 10.58 -17.22 -9.43
CA GLU A 352 9.57 -16.22 -9.07
C GLU A 352 8.73 -15.77 -10.27
N ILE A 353 9.17 -16.07 -11.51
CA ILE A 353 8.56 -15.50 -12.71
C ILE A 353 7.10 -15.90 -12.90
N HIS A 354 6.76 -17.14 -12.54
CA HIS A 354 5.39 -17.64 -12.62
C HIS A 354 4.48 -16.95 -11.60
N ASP A 355 4.96 -16.71 -10.37
CA ASP A 355 4.21 -15.99 -9.34
C ASP A 355 4.02 -14.52 -9.70
N ILE A 356 5.05 -13.90 -10.28
CA ILE A 356 4.96 -12.53 -10.80
C ILE A 356 3.88 -12.45 -11.88
N SER A 357 3.90 -13.33 -12.86
CA SER A 357 2.94 -13.33 -13.95
C SER A 357 1.49 -13.55 -13.49
N ARG A 358 1.27 -14.31 -12.42
CA ARG A 358 -0.07 -14.44 -11.82
C ARG A 358 -0.56 -13.17 -11.13
N ASN A 359 0.34 -12.39 -10.55
CA ASN A 359 -0.01 -11.19 -9.78
C ASN A 359 -0.01 -9.91 -10.62
N ASP A 360 0.91 -9.81 -11.57
CA ASP A 360 1.08 -8.66 -12.45
C ASP A 360 0.51 -9.00 -13.84
N GLU A 361 -0.60 -8.37 -14.20
CA GLU A 361 -1.21 -8.51 -15.54
C GLU A 361 -0.24 -8.05 -16.64
N VAL A 362 0.53 -6.99 -16.36
CA VAL A 362 1.61 -6.49 -17.21
C VAL A 362 2.86 -6.31 -16.36
N PHE A 363 3.98 -6.86 -16.82
CA PHE A 363 5.27 -6.63 -16.20
C PHE A 363 6.40 -6.59 -17.22
N PHE A 364 7.47 -5.89 -16.84
CA PHE A 364 8.69 -5.83 -17.62
C PHE A 364 9.79 -6.65 -16.95
N LEU A 365 10.61 -7.32 -17.75
CA LEU A 365 11.77 -8.07 -17.29
C LEU A 365 13.01 -7.65 -18.07
N TYR A 366 13.93 -6.98 -17.39
CA TYR A 366 15.25 -6.66 -17.90
C TYR A 366 16.21 -7.83 -17.62
N LEU A 367 16.61 -8.53 -18.67
CA LEU A 367 17.62 -9.58 -18.61
C LEU A 367 18.96 -9.02 -19.07
N HIS A 368 20.02 -9.30 -18.30
CA HIS A 368 21.37 -8.88 -18.63
C HIS A 368 22.40 -9.91 -18.17
N GLU A 369 23.43 -10.13 -18.99
CA GLU A 369 24.61 -10.93 -18.61
C GLU A 369 25.63 -10.07 -17.81
N GLU A 370 26.59 -10.71 -17.14
CA GLU A 370 27.61 -10.06 -16.30
C GLU A 370 28.55 -9.10 -17.06
N GLY A 371 28.53 -9.09 -18.40
CA GLY A 371 29.33 -8.20 -19.25
C GLY A 371 28.67 -6.87 -19.64
N VAL A 372 27.42 -6.64 -19.24
CA VAL A 372 26.69 -5.40 -19.62
C VAL A 372 27.24 -4.20 -18.85
N PRO A 373 27.52 -3.05 -19.51
CA PRO A 373 28.01 -1.86 -18.83
C PRO A 373 27.04 -1.35 -17.76
N GLU A 374 27.54 -1.00 -16.58
CA GLU A 374 26.74 -0.46 -15.47
C GLU A 374 25.89 0.76 -15.89
N LYS A 375 26.42 1.63 -16.75
CA LYS A 375 25.69 2.79 -17.31
C LYS A 375 24.40 2.42 -18.04
N GLU A 376 24.35 1.23 -18.65
CA GLU A 376 23.16 0.73 -19.35
C GLU A 376 22.13 0.21 -18.35
N VAL A 377 22.57 -0.58 -17.37
CA VAL A 377 21.73 -1.05 -16.25
C VAL A 377 21.11 0.16 -15.54
N ASP A 378 21.90 1.18 -15.27
CA ASP A 378 21.50 2.47 -14.72
C ASP A 378 20.46 3.20 -15.58
N ALA A 379 20.64 3.20 -16.92
CA ALA A 379 19.71 3.86 -17.83
C ALA A 379 18.34 3.15 -17.85
N VAL A 380 18.31 1.81 -17.88
CA VAL A 380 17.08 1.02 -17.78
C VAL A 380 16.39 1.27 -16.43
N THR A 381 17.18 1.26 -15.36
CA THR A 381 16.75 1.53 -13.99
C THR A 381 16.08 2.90 -13.86
N ARG A 382 16.72 3.96 -14.37
CA ARG A 382 16.14 5.32 -14.37
C ARG A 382 14.89 5.43 -15.24
N ALA A 383 14.92 4.86 -16.45
CA ALA A 383 13.77 4.88 -17.35
C ALA A 383 12.53 4.19 -16.75
N SER A 384 12.74 3.13 -15.97
CA SER A 384 11.68 2.38 -15.28
C SER A 384 10.88 3.22 -14.28
N ARG A 385 11.41 4.36 -13.84
CA ARG A 385 10.76 5.23 -12.86
C ARG A 385 9.45 5.86 -13.35
N ILE A 386 9.26 5.96 -14.67
CA ILE A 386 7.99 6.44 -15.26
C ILE A 386 6.80 5.56 -14.85
N LEU A 387 7.04 4.30 -14.48
CA LEU A 387 6.03 3.33 -14.09
C LEU A 387 5.76 3.32 -12.56
N LEU A 388 6.44 4.15 -11.77
CA LEU A 388 6.28 4.15 -10.30
C LEU A 388 4.86 4.51 -9.87
N THR A 389 4.17 5.36 -10.63
CA THR A 389 2.78 5.75 -10.37
C THR A 389 1.76 4.81 -10.99
N THR A 390 2.21 3.73 -11.63
CA THR A 390 1.38 2.74 -12.32
C THR A 390 1.40 1.41 -11.56
N PRO A 391 0.40 0.54 -11.77
CA PRO A 391 0.44 -0.82 -11.22
C PRO A 391 1.53 -1.69 -11.86
N VAL A 392 2.11 -1.29 -12.99
CA VAL A 392 3.07 -2.10 -13.76
C VAL A 392 4.43 -2.13 -13.10
N HIS A 393 4.99 -3.32 -12.93
CA HIS A 393 6.30 -3.53 -12.31
C HIS A 393 7.39 -3.79 -13.35
N VAL A 394 8.61 -3.37 -13.02
CA VAL A 394 9.82 -3.73 -13.75
C VAL A 394 10.68 -4.60 -12.85
N TYR A 395 11.15 -5.70 -13.41
CA TYR A 395 12.05 -6.65 -12.78
C TYR A 395 13.37 -6.71 -13.52
N ARG A 396 14.44 -7.09 -12.83
CA ARG A 396 15.74 -7.38 -13.44
C ARG A 396 16.21 -8.77 -13.06
N SER A 397 16.94 -9.43 -13.95
CA SER A 397 17.59 -10.68 -13.62
C SER A 397 18.84 -10.92 -14.44
N SER A 398 19.83 -11.51 -13.79
CA SER A 398 21.03 -12.11 -14.40
C SER A 398 21.02 -13.64 -14.23
N ASP A 399 19.86 -14.23 -13.90
CA ASP A 399 19.67 -15.66 -13.71
C ASP A 399 19.85 -16.40 -15.05
N ALA A 400 20.76 -17.38 -15.06
CA ALA A 400 21.11 -18.14 -16.25
C ALA A 400 19.93 -18.91 -16.85
N GLU A 401 18.99 -19.38 -16.03
CA GLU A 401 17.81 -20.11 -16.50
C GLU A 401 16.85 -19.18 -17.24
N LEU A 402 16.60 -17.97 -16.70
CA LEU A 402 15.78 -16.96 -17.38
C LEU A 402 16.43 -16.48 -18.68
N ILE A 403 17.74 -16.23 -18.65
CA ILE A 403 18.50 -15.84 -19.85
C ILE A 403 18.39 -16.92 -20.92
N GLN A 404 18.52 -18.19 -20.54
CA GLN A 404 18.39 -19.31 -21.47
C GLN A 404 16.96 -19.47 -22.00
N ARG A 405 15.95 -19.31 -21.15
CA ARG A 405 14.52 -19.42 -21.50
C ARG A 405 14.11 -18.41 -22.57
N TYR A 406 14.56 -17.16 -22.44
CA TYR A 406 14.20 -16.07 -23.37
C TYR A 406 15.33 -15.68 -24.32
N ARG A 407 16.34 -16.55 -24.49
CA ARG A 407 17.56 -16.24 -25.26
C ARG A 407 17.30 -15.69 -26.65
N SER A 408 16.29 -16.22 -27.35
CA SER A 408 15.89 -15.76 -28.70
C SER A 408 15.37 -14.33 -28.75
N ARG A 409 15.12 -13.70 -27.59
CA ARG A 409 14.56 -12.35 -27.43
C ARG A 409 15.58 -11.34 -26.90
N LEU A 410 16.81 -11.75 -26.57
CA LEU A 410 17.83 -10.90 -25.92
C LEU A 410 18.83 -10.23 -26.89
N SER A 411 18.88 -10.63 -28.17
CA SER A 411 19.56 -9.86 -29.22
C SER A 411 19.06 -10.23 -30.62
N LYS A 412 19.18 -9.32 -31.58
CA LYS A 412 19.37 -9.72 -32.98
C LYS A 412 20.86 -9.99 -33.16
N ALA A 413 21.21 -11.17 -33.67
CA ALA A 413 22.59 -11.68 -33.83
C ALA A 413 23.52 -10.87 -34.78
N SER A 414 23.28 -9.57 -34.97
CA SER A 414 23.81 -8.78 -36.08
C SER A 414 25.06 -7.98 -35.75
N VAL A 415 25.55 -7.91 -34.50
CA VAL A 415 26.78 -7.17 -34.17
C VAL A 415 27.60 -7.93 -33.13
N GLY A 416 28.81 -8.34 -33.50
CA GLY A 416 29.72 -9.19 -32.72
C GLY A 416 30.34 -8.52 -31.49
N THR A 417 29.52 -8.09 -30.53
CA THR A 417 29.96 -7.64 -29.20
C THR A 417 29.20 -8.37 -28.09
N ASN A 418 29.95 -8.92 -27.13
CA ASN A 418 29.61 -10.00 -26.19
C ASN A 418 28.80 -9.60 -24.95
N ALA A 419 27.65 -8.94 -25.09
CA ALA A 419 26.70 -8.89 -23.96
C ALA A 419 25.26 -8.91 -24.47
N LEU A 420 24.50 -9.94 -24.06
CA LEU A 420 23.07 -10.06 -24.34
C LEU A 420 22.29 -9.31 -23.26
N SER A 421 21.65 -8.20 -23.62
CA SER A 421 20.70 -7.50 -22.76
C SER A 421 19.37 -7.30 -23.49
N GLY A 422 18.27 -7.59 -22.81
CA GLY A 422 16.94 -7.48 -23.37
C GLY A 422 15.95 -7.03 -22.32
N LEU A 423 15.19 -6.00 -22.65
CA LEU A 423 14.06 -5.54 -21.86
C LEU A 423 12.79 -6.11 -22.50
N LEU A 424 12.17 -7.06 -21.81
CA LEU A 424 11.02 -7.82 -22.28
C LEU A 424 9.75 -7.29 -21.61
N VAL A 425 8.63 -7.29 -22.33
CA VAL A 425 7.31 -7.05 -21.73
C VAL A 425 6.46 -8.31 -21.84
N PHE A 426 5.79 -8.64 -20.76
CA PHE A 426 4.82 -9.72 -20.65
C PHE A 426 3.47 -9.11 -20.31
N LYS A 427 2.41 -9.64 -20.91
CA LYS A 427 1.05 -9.11 -20.82
C LYS A 427 0.07 -10.25 -20.60
N ASP A 428 -1.10 -9.91 -20.08
CA ASP A 428 -2.25 -10.80 -19.97
C ASP A 428 -1.95 -12.05 -19.13
N HIS A 429 -1.14 -11.90 -18.07
CA HIS A 429 -0.71 -12.99 -17.18
C HIS A 429 0.03 -14.16 -17.88
N ASP A 430 0.72 -13.88 -19.00
CA ASP A 430 1.53 -14.87 -19.71
C ASP A 430 3.04 -14.63 -19.48
N ASP A 431 3.73 -15.57 -18.81
CA ASP A 431 5.18 -15.57 -18.67
C ASP A 431 5.91 -16.37 -19.77
N THR A 432 5.19 -17.02 -20.68
CA THR A 432 5.82 -17.92 -21.66
C THR A 432 6.44 -17.14 -22.82
N THR A 433 5.74 -16.13 -23.32
CA THR A 433 6.14 -15.40 -24.53
C THR A 433 6.06 -13.90 -24.30
N PRO A 434 7.19 -13.18 -24.34
CA PRO A 434 7.13 -11.72 -24.24
C PRO A 434 6.46 -11.15 -25.50
N THR A 435 5.53 -10.23 -25.30
CA THR A 435 4.75 -9.58 -26.37
C THR A 435 5.61 -8.62 -27.19
N ALA A 436 6.59 -7.98 -26.56
CA ALA A 436 7.58 -7.14 -27.22
C ALA A 436 8.94 -7.19 -26.50
N SER A 437 9.98 -6.73 -27.19
CA SER A 437 11.34 -6.66 -26.65
C SER A 437 12.05 -5.39 -27.14
N LEU A 438 12.69 -4.67 -26.23
CA LEU A 438 13.67 -3.63 -26.51
C LEU A 438 15.07 -4.13 -26.16
N HIS A 439 16.08 -3.67 -26.89
CA HIS A 439 17.47 -4.14 -26.77
C HIS A 439 18.35 -2.94 -26.37
N PRO A 440 18.51 -2.65 -25.06
CA PRO A 440 19.23 -1.46 -24.60
C PRO A 440 20.66 -1.34 -25.13
N SER A 441 21.37 -2.47 -25.24
CA SER A 441 22.72 -2.53 -25.82
C SER A 441 22.76 -2.07 -27.29
N GLU A 442 21.73 -2.39 -28.08
CA GLU A 442 21.62 -1.93 -29.47
C GLU A 442 21.26 -0.44 -29.55
N GLU A 443 20.30 0.03 -28.75
CA GLU A 443 19.91 1.45 -28.73
C GLU A 443 21.08 2.37 -28.34
N ARG A 444 21.91 1.91 -27.40
CA ARG A 444 23.16 2.60 -27.03
C ARG A 444 24.11 2.75 -28.22
N SER A 445 24.23 1.73 -29.06
CA SER A 445 25.11 1.76 -30.23
C SER A 445 24.66 2.73 -31.31
N LYS A 446 23.37 3.09 -31.34
CA LYS A 446 22.77 4.01 -32.33
C LYS A 446 22.95 5.50 -31.97
N GLY A 447 23.57 5.82 -30.84
CA GLY A 447 23.87 7.20 -30.43
C GLY A 447 22.64 8.05 -30.04
N LYS A 448 21.48 7.42 -29.84
CA LYS A 448 20.29 8.07 -29.26
C LYS A 448 20.45 8.20 -27.74
N ASP A 449 19.70 9.13 -27.14
CA ASP A 449 19.53 9.12 -25.70
C ASP A 449 18.83 7.82 -25.28
N LEU A 450 19.62 6.93 -24.69
CA LEU A 450 19.21 5.59 -24.28
C LEU A 450 18.06 5.65 -23.26
N GLN A 451 18.15 6.56 -22.28
CA GLN A 451 17.14 6.66 -21.23
C GLN A 451 15.81 7.12 -21.78
N THR A 452 15.80 8.15 -22.63
CA THR A 452 14.58 8.65 -23.28
C THR A 452 13.95 7.57 -24.17
N SER A 453 14.76 6.82 -24.91
CA SER A 453 14.28 5.74 -25.78
C SER A 453 13.63 4.61 -24.99
N ILE A 454 14.26 4.17 -23.88
CA ILE A 454 13.69 3.15 -22.99
C ILE A 454 12.43 3.67 -22.30
N THR A 455 12.43 4.92 -21.83
CA THR A 455 11.29 5.53 -21.14
C THR A 455 10.06 5.56 -22.06
N SER A 456 10.25 5.99 -23.31
CA SER A 456 9.17 6.03 -24.31
C SER A 456 8.62 4.63 -24.60
N TRP A 457 9.49 3.63 -24.70
CA TRP A 457 9.07 2.25 -24.95
C TRP A 457 8.31 1.65 -23.77
N LEU A 458 8.79 1.86 -22.54
CA LEU A 458 8.12 1.42 -21.32
C LEU A 458 6.73 2.04 -21.19
N ASP A 459 6.61 3.34 -21.44
CA ASP A 459 5.33 4.05 -21.40
C ASP A 459 4.34 3.48 -22.44
N SER A 460 4.82 3.20 -23.66
CA SER A 460 3.96 2.64 -24.71
C SER A 460 3.51 1.20 -24.47
N GLU A 461 4.34 0.40 -23.79
CA GLU A 461 4.09 -1.03 -23.60
C GLU A 461 3.41 -1.38 -22.28
N ARG A 462 3.18 -0.39 -21.39
CA ARG A 462 2.63 -0.59 -20.03
C ARG A 462 1.17 -1.08 -19.98
N PHE A 463 0.47 -1.13 -21.11
CA PHE A 463 -0.93 -1.55 -21.16
C PHE A 463 -1.08 -3.02 -21.57
N PRO A 464 -2.10 -3.73 -21.05
CA PRO A 464 -2.44 -5.07 -21.50
C PRO A 464 -2.86 -5.07 -22.98
N SER A 465 -2.94 -6.26 -23.59
CA SER A 465 -3.27 -6.38 -25.00
C SER A 465 -4.68 -5.86 -25.29
N ILE A 466 -5.60 -6.10 -24.37
CA ILE A 466 -6.97 -5.60 -24.38
C ILE A 466 -7.13 -4.74 -23.13
N VAL A 467 -7.60 -3.50 -23.30
CA VAL A 467 -7.87 -2.59 -22.18
C VAL A 467 -9.26 -2.01 -22.33
N GLU A 468 -9.99 -1.96 -21.23
CA GLU A 468 -11.26 -1.25 -21.18
C GLU A 468 -11.01 0.26 -21.16
N VAL A 469 -11.64 0.97 -22.10
CA VAL A 469 -11.54 2.41 -22.19
C VAL A 469 -12.76 3.02 -21.51
N THR A 470 -12.54 3.60 -20.33
CA THR A 470 -13.54 4.33 -19.55
C THR A 470 -13.29 5.83 -19.68
N GLY A 471 -14.22 6.67 -19.19
CA GLY A 471 -14.02 8.12 -19.15
C GLY A 471 -12.74 8.55 -18.41
N ASN A 472 -12.30 7.74 -17.44
CA ASN A 472 -11.10 8.01 -16.64
C ASN A 472 -9.82 7.51 -17.30
N THR A 473 -9.89 6.42 -18.08
CA THR A 473 -8.72 5.84 -18.75
C THR A 473 -8.57 6.32 -20.20
N PHE A 474 -9.57 7.00 -20.77
CA PHE A 474 -9.59 7.42 -22.17
C PHE A 474 -8.35 8.21 -22.59
N SER A 475 -8.05 9.32 -21.90
CA SER A 475 -6.91 10.15 -22.29
C SER A 475 -5.57 9.43 -22.16
N GLU A 476 -5.42 8.57 -21.16
CA GLU A 476 -4.19 7.79 -20.99
C GLU A 476 -4.05 6.66 -22.01
N VAL A 477 -5.14 5.97 -22.35
CA VAL A 477 -5.09 4.84 -23.30
C VAL A 477 -5.00 5.34 -24.74
N ILE A 478 -5.76 6.37 -25.10
CA ILE A 478 -5.86 6.86 -26.48
C ILE A 478 -4.66 7.71 -26.86
N ASN A 479 -4.14 8.57 -25.96
CA ASN A 479 -3.06 9.49 -26.31
C ASN A 479 -1.65 8.89 -26.12
N ASN A 480 -1.51 7.76 -25.40
CA ASN A 480 -0.21 7.15 -25.12
C ASN A 480 0.22 6.14 -26.21
N ARG A 481 -0.71 5.59 -27.00
CA ARG A 481 -0.32 4.64 -28.04
C ARG A 481 0.29 5.35 -29.25
N GLN A 482 1.57 5.04 -29.52
CA GLN A 482 2.22 5.35 -30.80
C GLN A 482 1.54 4.66 -31.99
N ASN A 483 0.75 3.61 -31.72
CA ASN A 483 0.01 2.84 -32.71
C ASN A 483 -1.50 3.10 -32.60
N THR A 484 -2.21 3.07 -33.72
CA THR A 484 -3.66 3.29 -33.78
C THR A 484 -4.41 2.19 -32.99
N PRO A 485 -5.22 2.52 -31.97
CA PRO A 485 -6.00 1.54 -31.25
C PRO A 485 -7.10 0.95 -32.15
N VAL A 486 -7.38 -0.35 -31.97
CA VAL A 486 -8.51 -1.02 -32.61
C VAL A 486 -9.60 -1.21 -31.57
N VAL A 487 -10.78 -0.63 -31.80
CA VAL A 487 -11.95 -0.86 -30.96
C VAL A 487 -12.53 -2.22 -31.30
N LEU A 488 -12.37 -3.19 -30.39
CA LEU A 488 -12.89 -4.56 -30.57
C LEU A 488 -14.41 -4.62 -30.35
N ALA A 489 -14.90 -3.85 -29.38
CA ALA A 489 -16.31 -3.70 -29.08
C ALA A 489 -16.55 -2.31 -28.48
N ALA A 490 -17.68 -1.71 -28.82
CA ALA A 490 -18.22 -0.55 -28.12
C ALA A 490 -19.47 -1.03 -27.38
N LEU A 491 -19.38 -1.11 -26.05
CA LEU A 491 -20.51 -1.46 -25.22
C LEU A 491 -21.38 -0.22 -25.09
N SER A 492 -22.53 -0.22 -25.77
CA SER A 492 -23.52 0.84 -25.65
C SER A 492 -24.27 0.62 -24.34
N ASP A 493 -24.03 1.49 -23.38
CA ASP A 493 -24.86 1.58 -22.20
C ASP A 493 -26.21 2.23 -22.57
N VAL A 494 -27.16 1.40 -23.02
CA VAL A 494 -28.58 1.80 -23.19
C VAL A 494 -29.41 1.30 -22.00
N TYR A 495 -28.78 0.71 -20.99
CA TYR A 495 -29.45 0.10 -19.84
C TYR A 495 -28.64 0.28 -18.56
N HIS A 496 -28.51 1.53 -18.11
CA HIS A 496 -28.24 1.90 -16.72
C HIS A 496 -29.09 3.10 -16.31
#